data_AF-A0A7V5SH03-F1
#
_entry.id   AF-A0A7V5SH03-F1
#
_cell.length_a   1.000
_cell.length_b   1.000
_cell.length_c   1.000
_cell.angle_alpha   90.00
_cell.angle_beta   90.00
_cell.angle_gamma   90.00
#
_symmetry.space_group_name_H-M   'P 1'
#
loop_
_entity.id
_entity.type
_entity.pdbx_description
1 polymer ?
#
loop_
_entity_poly.entity_id
_entity_poly.type
_entity_poly.pdbx_seq_one_letter_code
_entity_poly.pdbx_strand_id
1 'polypeptide(L)'
;MQLPEDPLLRELLPEFLQDWHREMPQILQAAQSHNDAELYRLGHTLKGSSLQFGLTGIAEVGIQLMECARHRRWDEVPLLCERLAAMLQQMHHMLRSTAGQ
;
A
#
# COMPACT_ATOMS: atom_id res chain seq x y z
N MET A 1 -11.18 -7.57 -0.21
CA MET A 1 -10.91 -6.60 0.87
C MET A 1 -12.21 -6.17 1.49
N GLN A 2 -12.17 -5.75 2.75
CA GLN A 2 -13.31 -5.22 3.50
C GLN A 2 -12.94 -3.83 4.03
N LEU A 3 -13.94 -2.97 4.22
CA LEU A 3 -13.74 -1.67 4.87
C LEU A 3 -13.61 -1.87 6.40
N PRO A 4 -12.85 -1.01 7.11
CA PRO A 4 -12.82 -1.00 8.56
C PRO A 4 -14.25 -0.87 9.13
N GLU A 5 -14.55 -1.49 10.27
CA GLU A 5 -15.86 -1.32 10.94
C GLU A 5 -15.92 -0.03 11.75
N ASP A 6 -14.78 0.41 12.29
CA ASP A 6 -14.65 1.63 13.07
C ASP A 6 -14.93 2.88 12.21
N PRO A 7 -15.92 3.73 12.58
CA PRO A 7 -16.24 4.95 11.86
C PRO A 7 -15.07 5.95 11.75
N LEU A 8 -14.24 6.07 12.79
CA LEU A 8 -13.08 6.97 12.78
C LEU A 8 -12.05 6.49 11.75
N LEU A 9 -11.80 5.19 11.70
CA LEU A 9 -10.91 4.62 10.68
C LEU A 9 -11.48 4.82 9.27
N ARG A 10 -12.81 4.73 9.08
CA ARG A 10 -13.44 5.02 7.79
C ARG A 10 -13.29 6.47 7.36
N GLU A 11 -13.31 7.42 8.29
CA GLU A 11 -13.11 8.84 8.02
C GLU A 11 -11.68 9.16 7.57
N LEU A 12 -10.69 8.49 8.17
CA LEU A 12 -9.27 8.66 7.85
C LEU A 12 -8.82 7.87 6.61
N LEU A 13 -9.57 6.83 6.24
CA LEU A 13 -9.18 5.92 5.17
C LEU A 13 -9.00 6.59 3.79
N PRO A 14 -9.84 7.54 3.33
CA PRO A 14 -9.64 8.20 2.06
C PRO A 14 -8.28 8.90 1.93
N GLU A 15 -7.84 9.60 2.98
CA GLU A 15 -6.54 10.28 3.02
C GLU A 15 -5.41 9.25 2.99
N PHE A 16 -5.50 8.21 3.83
CA PHE A 16 -4.55 7.10 3.81
C PHE A 16 -4.36 6.46 2.42
N LEU A 17 -5.46 6.20 1.70
CA LEU A 17 -5.40 5.60 0.36
C LEU A 17 -4.74 6.55 -0.65
N GLN A 18 -5.04 7.84 -0.56
CA GLN A 18 -4.47 8.86 -1.43
C GLN A 18 -2.97 9.04 -1.15
N ASP A 19 -2.57 9.06 0.12
CA ASP A 19 -1.17 9.17 0.52
C ASP A 19 -0.35 8.03 -0.08
N TRP A 20 -0.80 6.79 0.07
CA TRP A 20 -0.09 5.63 -0.50
C TRP A 20 -0.06 5.62 -2.02
N HIS A 21 -1.10 6.14 -2.68
CA HIS A 21 -1.07 6.33 -4.12
C HIS A 21 0.03 7.33 -4.55
N ARG A 22 0.25 8.40 -3.78
CA ARG A 22 1.32 9.39 -4.03
C ARG A 22 2.73 8.87 -3.69
N GLU A 23 2.85 7.90 -2.78
CA GLU A 23 4.15 7.30 -2.41
C GLU A 23 4.64 6.26 -3.43
N MET A 24 3.76 5.74 -4.30
CA MET A 24 4.12 4.71 -5.30
C MET A 24 5.33 5.04 -6.18
N PRO A 25 5.51 6.27 -6.71
CA PRO A 25 6.71 6.63 -7.46
C PRO A 25 8.00 6.47 -6.64
N GLN A 26 7.96 6.70 -5.33
CA GLN A 26 9.13 6.51 -4.47
C GLN A 26 9.51 5.03 -4.33
N ILE A 27 8.51 4.14 -4.25
CA ILE A 27 8.75 2.69 -4.23
C ILE A 27 9.44 2.24 -5.52
N LEU A 28 8.93 2.70 -6.67
CA LEU A 28 9.52 2.41 -7.98
C LEU A 28 10.92 2.98 -8.10
N GLN A 29 11.15 4.22 -7.63
CA GLN A 29 12.46 4.86 -7.65
C GLN A 29 13.47 4.13 -6.77
N ALA A 30 13.07 3.68 -5.58
CA ALA A 30 13.92 2.89 -4.68
C ALA A 30 14.36 1.59 -5.35
N ALA A 31 13.46 0.91 -6.07
CA ALA A 31 13.79 -0.28 -6.84
C ALA A 31 14.73 0.04 -8.02
N GLN A 32 14.45 1.07 -8.83
CA GLN A 32 15.27 1.46 -9.98
C GLN A 32 16.69 1.89 -9.58
N SER A 33 16.84 2.49 -8.40
CA SER A 33 18.14 2.90 -7.85
C SER A 33 18.83 1.80 -7.03
N HIS A 34 18.25 0.59 -6.95
CA HIS A 34 18.71 -0.52 -6.12
C HIS A 34 18.93 -0.13 -4.65
N ASN A 35 18.11 0.78 -4.13
CA ASN A 35 18.19 1.26 -2.75
C ASN A 35 17.40 0.33 -1.83
N ASP A 36 18.05 -0.72 -1.33
CA ASP A 36 17.45 -1.71 -0.44
C ASP A 36 16.92 -1.10 0.87
N ALA A 37 17.68 -0.17 1.47
CA ALA A 37 17.29 0.47 2.72
C ALA A 37 15.96 1.23 2.57
N GLU A 38 15.82 1.99 1.48
CA GLU A 38 14.62 2.78 1.23
C GLU A 38 13.43 1.89 0.83
N LEU A 39 13.64 0.89 -0.04
CA LEU A 39 12.57 -0.04 -0.41
C LEU A 39 12.05 -0.82 0.81
N TYR A 40 12.96 -1.26 1.70
CA TYR A 40 12.60 -1.91 2.94
C TYR A 40 11.84 -0.97 3.88
N ARG A 41 12.30 0.28 4.04
CA ARG A 41 11.63 1.30 4.86
C ARG A 41 10.21 1.57 4.38
N LEU A 42 10.02 1.75 3.07
CA LEU A 42 8.70 1.97 2.46
C LEU A 42 7.79 0.75 2.67
N GLY A 43 8.28 -0.47 2.44
CA GLY A 43 7.53 -1.70 2.69
C GLY A 43 7.15 -1.87 4.17
N HIS A 44 8.06 -1.53 5.10
CA HIS A 44 7.81 -1.57 6.54
C HIS A 44 6.72 -0.57 6.95
N THR A 45 6.79 0.68 6.46
CA THR A 45 5.79 1.71 6.71
C THR A 45 4.42 1.33 6.12
N LEU A 46 4.39 0.75 4.91
CA LEU A 46 3.16 0.25 4.27
C LEU A 46 2.51 -0.84 5.12
N LYS A 47 3.28 -1.83 5.55
CA LYS A 47 2.80 -2.88 6.46
C LYS A 47 2.24 -2.28 7.76
N GLY A 48 3.02 -1.45 8.44
CA GLY A 48 2.65 -0.91 9.75
C GLY A 48 1.37 -0.08 9.69
N SER A 49 1.30 0.84 8.73
CA SER A 49 0.15 1.75 8.58
C SER A 49 -1.11 1.02 8.08
N SER A 50 -1.02 0.12 7.11
CA SER A 50 -2.19 -0.64 6.62
C SER A 50 -2.81 -1.57 7.66
N LEU A 51 -2.01 -2.15 8.57
CA LEU A 51 -2.52 -2.98 9.67
C LEU A 51 -3.36 -2.19 10.68
N GLN A 52 -3.10 -0.89 10.87
CA GLN A 52 -3.91 -0.02 11.74
C GLN A 52 -5.35 0.11 11.21
N PHE A 53 -5.54 -0.03 9.90
CA PHE A 53 -6.85 -0.03 9.25
C PHE A 53 -7.40 -1.45 9.01
N GLY A 54 -6.72 -2.51 9.47
CA GLY A 54 -7.13 -3.90 9.21
C GLY A 54 -6.94 -4.34 7.75
N LEU A 55 -6.16 -3.62 6.95
CA LEU A 55 -5.99 -3.86 5.51
C LEU A 55 -4.90 -4.89 5.24
N THR A 56 -5.14 -6.13 5.69
CA THR A 56 -4.15 -7.23 5.65
C THR A 56 -3.59 -7.52 4.27
N GLY A 57 -4.41 -7.39 3.21
CA GLY A 57 -3.93 -7.57 1.84
C GLY A 57 -2.94 -6.49 1.40
N ILE A 58 -3.10 -5.24 1.83
CA ILE A 58 -2.13 -4.16 1.57
C ILE A 58 -0.87 -4.39 2.41
N ALA A 59 -1.04 -4.83 3.66
CA ALA A 59 0.08 -5.17 4.53
C ALA A 59 0.97 -6.28 3.94
N GLU A 60 0.36 -7.27 3.29
CA GLU A 60 1.09 -8.32 2.58
C GLU A 60 1.96 -7.78 1.44
N VAL A 61 1.48 -6.79 0.68
CA VAL A 61 2.31 -6.12 -0.34
C VAL A 61 3.51 -5.44 0.32
N GLY A 62 3.32 -4.77 1.47
CA GLY A 62 4.44 -4.21 2.25
C GLY A 62 5.48 -5.26 2.65
N ILE A 63 5.03 -6.45 3.04
CA ILE A 63 5.91 -7.60 3.32
C ILE A 63 6.68 -8.04 2.07
N GLN A 64 5.99 -8.14 0.93
CA GLN A 64 6.62 -8.53 -0.33
C GLN A 64 7.67 -7.50 -0.79
N LEU A 65 7.43 -6.20 -0.60
CA LEU A 65 8.42 -5.15 -0.88
C LEU A 65 9.67 -5.28 0.02
N MET A 66 9.49 -5.56 1.31
CA MET A 66 10.60 -5.82 2.22
C MET A 66 11.43 -7.04 1.78
N GLU A 67 10.78 -8.11 1.35
CA GLU A 67 11.48 -9.30 0.83
C GLU A 67 12.19 -9.01 -0.49
N CYS A 68 11.61 -8.19 -1.38
CA CYS A 68 12.30 -7.74 -2.59
C CYS A 68 13.56 -6.95 -2.25
N ALA A 69 13.53 -6.07 -1.25
CA ALA A 69 14.71 -5.34 -0.79
C ALA A 69 15.80 -6.28 -0.25
N ARG A 70 15.42 -7.25 0.60
CA ARG A 70 16.36 -8.22 1.20
C ARG A 70 17.01 -9.15 0.18
N HIS A 71 16.26 -9.53 -0.85
CA HIS A 71 16.68 -10.49 -1.86
C HIS A 71 17.06 -9.84 -3.20
N ARG A 72 17.06 -8.50 -3.28
CA ARG A 72 17.38 -7.70 -4.48
C ARG A 72 16.53 -8.10 -5.70
N ARG A 73 15.25 -8.38 -5.49
CA ARG A 73 14.29 -8.78 -6.53
C ARG A 73 13.60 -7.56 -7.11
N TRP A 74 14.36 -6.69 -7.77
CA TRP A 74 13.88 -5.39 -8.26
C TRP A 74 12.79 -5.52 -9.33
N ASP A 75 12.91 -6.54 -10.16
CA ASP A 75 11.99 -6.82 -11.28
C ASP A 75 10.57 -7.18 -10.80
N GLU A 76 10.41 -7.59 -9.54
CA GLU A 76 9.10 -7.90 -8.94
C GLU A 76 8.36 -6.64 -8.47
N VAL A 77 9.09 -5.55 -8.17
CA VAL A 77 8.52 -4.33 -7.56
C VAL A 77 7.46 -3.65 -8.43
N PRO A 78 7.62 -3.52 -9.77
CA PRO A 78 6.57 -2.96 -10.62
C PRO A 78 5.24 -3.71 -10.52
N LEU A 79 5.28 -5.04 -10.50
CA LEU A 79 4.07 -5.88 -10.39
C LEU A 79 3.41 -5.72 -9.01
N LEU A 80 4.21 -5.61 -7.95
CA LEU A 80 3.71 -5.32 -6.60
C LEU A 80 3.04 -3.94 -6.52
N CYS A 81 3.62 -2.95 -7.20
CA CYS A 81 3.04 -1.62 -7.34
C CYS A 81 1.69 -1.68 -8.08
N GLU A 82 1.59 -2.35 -9.22
CA GLU A 82 0.33 -2.53 -9.94
C GLU A 82 -0.75 -3.17 -9.07
N ARG A 83 -0.39 -4.23 -8.33
CA ARG A 83 -1.27 -4.87 -7.36
C ARG A 83 -1.72 -3.88 -6.28
N LEU A 84 -0.80 -3.11 -5.70
CA LEU A 84 -1.13 -2.09 -4.70
C LEU A 84 -2.10 -1.05 -5.26
N ALA A 85 -1.83 -0.51 -6.45
CA ALA A 85 -2.68 0.48 -7.10
C ALA A 85 -4.11 -0.03 -7.31
N ALA A 86 -4.26 -1.25 -7.82
CA ALA A 86 -5.57 -1.87 -8.01
C ALA A 86 -6.32 -2.02 -6.67
N MET A 87 -5.60 -2.37 -5.60
CA MET A 87 -6.18 -2.51 -4.27
C MET A 87 -6.66 -1.15 -3.70
N LEU A 88 -5.84 -0.11 -3.81
CA LEU A 88 -6.19 1.25 -3.37
C LEU A 88 -7.41 1.78 -4.15
N GLN A 89 -7.44 1.57 -5.47
CA GLN A 89 -8.56 1.97 -6.33
C GLN A 89 -9.86 1.25 -5.96
N GLN A 90 -9.80 -0.07 -5.72
CA GLN A 90 -10.96 -0.84 -5.28
C GLN A 90 -11.52 -0.29 -3.96
N MET A 91 -10.65 0.08 -3.02
CA MET A 91 -11.07 0.65 -1.75
C MET A 91 -11.69 2.04 -1.88
N HIS A 92 -11.13 2.91 -2.72
CA HIS A 92 -11.75 4.19 -3.04
C HIS A 92 -13.14 4.02 -3.65
N HIS A 93 -13.31 3.04 -4.55
CA HIS A 93 -14.62 2.75 -5.14
C HIS A 93 -15.64 2.29 -4.09
N MET A 94 -15.24 1.40 -3.17
CA MET A 94 -16.10 0.94 -2.08
C MET A 94 -16.58 2.12 -1.21
N LEU A 95 -15.66 3.00 -0.78
CA LEU A 95 -15.99 4.19 0.02
C LEU A 95 -17.02 5.11 -0.65
N ARG A 96 -16.85 5.36 -1.95
CA ARG A 96 -17.77 6.21 -2.73
C ARG A 96 -19.14 5.55 -2.95
N SER A 97 -19.18 4.22 -3.07
CA SER A 97 -20.42 3.47 -3.26
C SER A 97 -21.29 3.41 -1.99
N THR A 98 -20.67 3.45 -0.80
CA THR A 98 -21.37 3.54 0.49
C THR A 98 -21.81 4.95 0.86
N ALA A 99 -21.15 5.99 0.31
CA ALA A 99 -21.51 7.39 0.58
C ALA A 99 -22.70 7.90 -0.26
N GLY A 100 -23.20 7.08 -1.19
CA GLY A 100 -24.29 7.42 -2.11
C GLY A 100 -25.65 6.75 -1.81
N GLN A 101 -25.83 6.20 -0.60
CA GLN A 101 -27.10 5.63 -0.12
C GLN A 101 -27.58 6.38 1.13
#